data_AF-A0A9D7Z9B0-F1
#
_entry.id   AF-A0A9D7Z9B0-F1
#
_cell.length_a   1.000
_cell.length_b   1.000
_cell.length_c   1.000
_cell.angle_alpha   90.00
_cell.angle_beta   90.00
_cell.angle_gamma   90.00
#
_symmetry.space_group_name_H-M   'P 1'
#
loop_
_entity.id
_entity.type
_entity.pdbx_description
1 polymer ?
#
loop_
_entity_poly.entity_id
_entity_poly.type
_entity_poly.pdbx_seq_one_letter_code
_entity_poly.pdbx_strand_id
1 'polypeptide(L)'
;MQHYTRQAPGARVYVACGSMGGALCWRLAKDSAASAMMGGILLMGSTWDEVPFERHLPHRPAADLFRARQLGRVYDWKKQAGFFRAAQGAQSALSRASPCSRQAPTERRSATDWRLVLNWMFAATGR
;
A
#
# COMPACT_ATOMS: atom_id res chain seq x y z
N MET A 1 9.67 -10.68 8.11
CA MET A 1 10.55 -9.99 7.14
C MET A 1 11.98 -10.51 7.21
N GLN A 2 12.64 -10.47 8.37
CA GLN A 2 14.01 -11.00 8.53
C GLN A 2 14.24 -12.43 8.02
N HIS A 3 13.26 -13.32 8.21
CA HIS A 3 13.34 -14.69 7.68
C HIS A 3 13.52 -14.71 6.16
N TYR A 4 12.76 -13.89 5.42
CA TYR A 4 12.81 -13.82 3.96
C TYR A 4 14.04 -13.07 3.46
N THR A 5 14.42 -11.96 4.10
CA THR A 5 15.60 -11.19 3.70
C THR A 5 16.92 -11.93 3.93
N ARG A 6 16.96 -12.88 4.89
CA ARG A 6 18.10 -13.79 5.06
C ARG A 6 18.22 -14.82 3.94
N GLN A 7 17.09 -15.28 3.40
CA GLN A 7 17.08 -16.27 2.31
C GLN A 7 17.31 -15.62 0.94
N ALA A 8 16.95 -14.34 0.79
CA ALA A 8 17.19 -13.56 -0.40
C ALA A 8 17.92 -12.24 -0.05
N PRO A 9 19.24 -12.29 0.16
CA PRO A 9 20.04 -11.09 0.45
C PRO A 9 19.89 -10.05 -0.67
N GLY A 10 19.61 -8.80 -0.30
CA GLY A 10 19.39 -7.71 -1.25
C GLY A 10 17.96 -7.58 -1.78
N ALA A 11 17.09 -8.58 -1.56
CA ALA A 11 15.68 -8.49 -1.94
C ALA A 11 14.93 -7.52 -1.03
N ARG A 12 14.10 -6.67 -1.64
CA ARG A 12 13.17 -5.77 -0.95
C ARG A 12 11.87 -6.50 -0.64
N VAL A 13 11.30 -6.25 0.55
CA VAL A 13 10.02 -6.84 0.92
C VAL A 13 8.87 -5.91 0.51
N TYR A 14 7.90 -6.43 -0.22
CA TYR A 14 6.65 -5.73 -0.53
C TYR A 14 5.53 -6.31 0.33
N VAL A 15 4.82 -5.45 1.07
CA VAL A 15 3.79 -5.88 2.01
C VAL A 15 2.42 -5.48 1.48
N ALA A 16 1.56 -6.46 1.22
CA ALA A 16 0.19 -6.22 0.79
C ALA A 16 -0.79 -6.43 1.94
N CYS A 17 -1.57 -5.40 2.25
CA CYS A 17 -2.57 -5.41 3.31
C CYS A 17 -3.95 -5.13 2.75
N GLY A 18 -4.95 -5.86 3.24
CA GLY A 18 -6.35 -5.59 2.93
C GLY A 18 -7.21 -5.49 4.18
N SER A 19 -8.34 -4.78 4.06
CA SER A 19 -9.28 -4.56 5.17
C SER A 19 -8.59 -4.04 6.44
N MET A 20 -8.88 -4.62 7.62
CA MET A 20 -8.23 -4.29 8.90
C MET A 20 -6.71 -4.51 8.92
N GLY A 21 -6.17 -5.29 7.97
CA GLY A 21 -4.72 -5.49 7.84
C GLY A 21 -3.97 -4.19 7.57
N GLY A 22 -4.64 -3.14 7.10
CA GLY A 22 -4.05 -1.81 6.92
C GLY A 22 -3.38 -1.27 8.16
N ALA A 23 -4.01 -1.43 9.33
CA ALA A 23 -3.44 -0.98 10.60
C ALA A 23 -2.08 -1.63 10.87
N LEU A 24 -1.87 -2.88 10.46
CA LEU A 24 -0.59 -3.56 10.57
C LEU A 24 0.43 -2.99 9.58
N CYS A 25 0.05 -2.78 8.31
CA CYS A 25 0.92 -2.14 7.33
C CYS A 25 1.37 -0.74 7.77
N TRP A 26 0.48 0.05 8.38
CA TRP A 26 0.83 1.36 8.90
C TRP A 26 1.78 1.29 10.09
N ARG A 27 1.60 0.30 10.97
CA ARG A 27 2.58 0.05 12.05
C ARG A 27 3.94 -0.35 11.51
N LEU A 28 3.99 -1.18 10.47
CA LEU A 28 5.23 -1.57 9.80
C LEU A 28 5.90 -0.40 9.07
N ALA A 29 5.10 0.50 8.49
CA ALA A 29 5.59 1.72 7.87
C ALA A 29 6.28 2.63 8.91
N LYS A 30 5.63 2.83 10.07
CA LYS A 30 6.14 3.65 11.17
C LYS A 30 7.38 3.08 11.85
N ASP A 31 7.57 1.77 11.83
CA ASP A 31 8.74 1.13 12.43
C ASP A 31 9.96 1.26 11.51
N SER A 32 11.04 1.86 12.02
CA SER A 32 12.23 2.18 11.22
C SER A 32 12.97 0.93 10.73
N ALA A 33 13.06 -0.12 11.57
CA ALA A 33 13.74 -1.36 11.22
C ALA A 33 12.95 -2.12 10.14
N ALA A 34 11.63 -2.19 10.30
CA ALA A 34 10.70 -2.75 9.32
C ALA A 34 10.75 -1.99 7.99
N SER A 35 10.57 -0.67 8.01
CA SER A 35 10.51 0.16 6.81
C SER A 35 11.83 0.20 6.04
N ALA A 36 12.98 0.06 6.70
CA ALA A 36 14.27 -0.08 6.02
C ALA A 36 14.36 -1.34 5.15
N MET A 37 13.68 -2.43 5.54
CA MET A 37 13.64 -3.69 4.78
C MET A 37 12.58 -3.70 3.67
N MET A 38 11.65 -2.75 3.69
CA MET A 38 10.55 -2.71 2.71
C MET A 38 10.99 -2.03 1.40
N GLY A 39 10.44 -2.52 0.29
CA GLY A 39 10.44 -1.84 -1.02
C GLY A 39 9.12 -1.14 -1.30
N GLY A 40 8.03 -1.63 -0.72
CA GLY A 40 6.71 -1.04 -0.95
C GLY A 40 5.60 -1.61 -0.09
N ILE A 41 4.48 -0.89 -0.07
CA ILE A 41 3.24 -1.28 0.62
C ILE A 41 2.08 -1.21 -0.38
N LEU A 42 1.25 -2.25 -0.42
CA LEU A 42 0.01 -2.29 -1.18
C LEU A 42 -1.17 -2.27 -0.22
N LEU A 43 -2.09 -1.32 -0.36
CA LEU A 43 -3.27 -1.18 0.49
C LEU A 43 -4.53 -1.48 -0.30
N MET A 44 -5.06 -2.70 -0.16
CA MET A 44 -6.19 -3.25 -0.93
C MET A 44 -7.49 -3.15 -0.16
N GLY A 45 -8.24 -2.06 -0.38
CA GLY A 45 -9.51 -1.87 0.31
C GLY A 45 -9.33 -1.82 1.82
N SER A 46 -8.33 -1.05 2.24
CA SER A 46 -7.74 -1.08 3.57
C SER A 46 -7.96 0.24 4.33
N THR A 47 -7.74 0.23 5.65
CA THR A 47 -7.81 1.45 6.48
C THR A 47 -6.80 2.51 6.03
N TRP A 48 -7.11 3.79 6.27
CA TRP A 48 -6.12 4.87 6.29
C TRP A 48 -5.50 4.97 7.70
N ASP A 49 -4.45 5.77 7.84
CA ASP A 49 -3.92 6.17 9.15
C ASP A 49 -4.19 7.65 9.37
N GLU A 50 -4.40 8.06 10.62
CA GLU A 50 -4.65 9.45 10.99
C GLU A 50 -3.38 10.31 10.91
N VAL A 51 -2.21 9.68 10.93
CA VAL A 51 -0.94 10.36 10.69
C VAL A 51 -0.80 10.64 9.18
N PRO A 52 -0.37 11.85 8.77
CA PRO A 52 -0.12 12.17 7.37
C PRO A 52 0.89 11.22 6.71
N PHE A 53 0.64 10.84 5.44
CA PHE A 53 1.40 9.84 4.68
C PHE A 53 2.92 10.07 4.73
N GLU A 54 3.35 11.33 4.68
CA GLU A 54 4.75 11.79 4.67
C GLU A 54 5.52 11.37 5.92
N ARG A 55 4.82 11.23 7.05
CA ARG A 55 5.43 10.87 8.34
C ARG A 55 5.61 9.36 8.51
N HIS A 56 4.99 8.54 7.65
CA HIS A 56 5.07 7.09 7.76
C HIS A 56 6.28 6.49 7.06
N LEU A 57 6.94 7.24 6.18
CA LEU A 57 7.87 6.66 5.22
C LEU A 57 9.25 7.32 5.33
N PRO A 58 9.99 7.13 6.44
CA PRO A 58 11.35 7.67 6.58
C PRO A 58 12.28 7.18 5.46
N HIS A 59 12.03 5.98 4.93
CA HIS A 59 12.79 5.35 3.84
C HIS A 59 12.10 5.41 2.47
N ARG A 60 10.99 6.14 2.35
CA ARG A 60 10.25 6.37 1.08
C ARG A 60 10.00 5.13 0.20
N PRO A 61 9.43 4.02 0.72
CA PRO A 61 9.02 2.88 -0.10
C PRO A 61 7.82 3.25 -1.02
N ALA A 62 7.65 2.52 -2.12
CA ALA A 62 6.51 2.73 -3.02
C ALA A 62 5.18 2.30 -2.38
N ALA A 63 4.11 3.07 -2.56
CA ALA A 63 2.80 2.79 -2.02
C ALA A 63 1.73 2.71 -3.12
N ASP A 64 1.11 1.55 -3.29
CA ASP A 64 -0.07 1.42 -4.16
C ASP A 64 -1.34 1.34 -3.31
N LEU A 65 -2.25 2.27 -3.57
CA LEU A 65 -3.43 2.54 -2.79
C LEU A 65 -4.65 2.09 -3.60
N PHE A 66 -5.09 0.86 -3.35
CA PHE A 66 -6.29 0.28 -3.94
C PHE A 66 -7.51 0.66 -3.13
N ARG A 67 -8.43 1.40 -3.76
CA ARG A 67 -9.71 1.75 -3.15
C ARG A 67 -10.61 0.52 -3.05
N ALA A 68 -11.26 0.30 -1.90
CA ALA A 68 -12.29 -0.74 -1.80
C ALA A 68 -13.55 -0.33 -2.60
N ARG A 69 -14.27 -1.30 -3.18
CA ARG A 69 -15.67 -1.09 -3.58
C ARG A 69 -16.50 -0.90 -2.30
N GLN A 70 -17.32 0.14 -2.25
CA GLN A 70 -18.28 0.34 -1.17
C GLN A 70 -19.33 -0.78 -1.24
N LEU A 71 -19.10 -1.89 -0.55
CA LEU A 71 -20.09 -2.95 -0.32
C LEU A 71 -20.64 -2.93 1.11
N GLY A 72 -20.24 -1.94 1.92
CA GLY A 72 -20.78 -1.73 3.27
C GLY A 72 -20.21 -0.49 3.96
N ARG A 73 -20.86 -0.07 5.05
CA ARG A 73 -20.53 1.10 5.92
C ARG A 73 -19.17 1.02 6.64
N VAL A 74 -18.32 0.03 6.34
CA VAL A 74 -17.14 -0.30 7.15
C VAL A 74 -16.10 0.81 7.13
N TYR A 75 -15.91 1.49 5.99
CA TYR A 75 -14.97 2.60 5.85
C TYR A 75 -15.61 3.75 5.09
N ASP A 76 -15.43 4.97 5.60
CA ASP A 76 -15.85 6.19 4.89
C ASP A 76 -14.96 6.37 3.65
N TRP A 77 -15.55 6.16 2.48
CA TRP A 77 -14.82 6.25 1.22
C TRP A 77 -14.30 7.66 0.93
N LYS A 78 -14.92 8.72 1.46
CA LYS A 78 -14.47 10.09 1.26
C LYS A 78 -13.18 10.32 2.04
N LYS A 79 -13.10 9.82 3.28
CA LYS A 79 -11.87 9.84 4.08
C LYS A 79 -10.76 9.02 3.41
N GLN A 80 -11.08 7.81 2.98
CA GLN A 80 -10.14 6.95 2.28
C GLN A 80 -9.62 7.60 0.97
N ALA A 81 -10.51 8.17 0.16
CA ALA A 81 -10.12 8.87 -1.08
C ALA A 81 -9.39 10.19 -0.82
N GLY A 82 -9.72 10.90 0.26
CA GLY A 82 -8.99 12.10 0.71
C GLY A 82 -7.56 11.77 1.07
N PHE A 83 -7.35 10.76 1.91
CA PHE A 83 -6.02 10.29 2.32
C PHE A 83 -5.19 9.85 1.10
N PHE A 84 -5.76 9.05 0.19
CA PHE A 84 -5.04 8.60 -1.01
C PHE A 84 -4.71 9.72 -2.01
N ARG A 85 -5.53 10.78 -2.07
CA ARG A 85 -5.19 11.99 -2.84
C ARG A 85 -4.06 12.78 -2.19
N ALA A 86 -4.08 12.91 -0.87
CA ALA A 86 -2.99 13.57 -0.12
C ALA A 86 -1.67 12.83 -0.30
N ALA A 87 -1.67 11.49 -0.18
CA ALA A 87 -0.49 10.66 -0.40
C ALA A 87 0.12 10.84 -1.80
N GLN A 88 -0.74 10.85 -2.85
CA GLN A 88 -0.33 11.13 -4.23
C GLN A 88 0.26 12.52 -4.42
N GLY A 89 -0.25 13.55 -3.73
CA GLY A 89 0.33 14.89 -3.77
C GLY A 89 1.72 14.93 -3.13
N ALA A 90 1.90 14.20 -2.04
CA ALA A 90 3.11 14.29 -1.23
C ALA A 90 4.30 13.46 -1.74
N GLN A 91 4.02 12.34 -2.40
CA GLN A 91 5.04 11.46 -2.97
C GLN A 91 4.58 10.93 -4.33
N SER A 92 4.29 11.83 -5.27
CA SER A 92 3.67 11.49 -6.57
C SER A 92 4.42 10.44 -7.39
N ALA A 93 5.75 10.40 -7.31
CA ALA A 93 6.56 9.38 -8.00
C ALA A 93 6.50 7.99 -7.31
N LEU A 94 6.22 7.96 -6.00
CA LEU A 94 6.26 6.75 -5.19
C LEU A 94 4.87 6.30 -4.72
N SER A 95 3.82 6.98 -5.12
CA SER A 95 2.46 6.64 -4.70
C SER A 95 1.50 6.67 -5.87
N ARG A 96 0.65 5.63 -5.92
CA ARG A 96 -0.35 5.45 -6.97
C ARG A 96 -1.69 5.13 -6.33
N ALA A 97 -2.77 5.74 -6.82
CA ALA A 97 -4.11 5.29 -6.49
C ALA A 97 -4.69 4.46 -7.63
N SER A 98 -4.92 3.18 -7.34
CA SER A 98 -5.48 2.24 -8.30
C SER A 98 -7.01 2.18 -8.18
N PRO A 99 -7.76 2.43 -9.26
CA PRO A 99 -9.20 2.33 -9.22
C PRO A 99 -9.64 0.87 -9.06
N CYS A 100 -10.63 0.62 -8.18
CA CYS A 100 -11.33 -0.65 -8.16
C CYS A 100 -12.17 -0.79 -9.43
N SER A 101 -12.01 -1.89 -10.18
CA SER A 101 -12.89 -2.18 -11.31
C SER A 101 -14.33 -2.39 -10.82
N ARG A 102 -15.31 -1.82 -11.55
CA ARG A 102 -16.75 -1.92 -11.22
C ARG A 102 -17.30 -3.35 -11.37
N GLN A 103 -16.63 -4.22 -12.13
CA GLN A 103 -17.16 -5.50 -12.62
C GLN A 103 -16.73 -6.72 -11.81
N ALA A 104 -15.93 -6.57 -10.74
CA ALA A 104 -15.56 -7.73 -9.92
C ALA A 104 -16.78 -8.23 -9.10
N PRO A 105 -17.15 -9.52 -9.19
CA PRO A 105 -18.14 -10.14 -8.30
C PRO A 105 -17.68 -9.97 -6.84
N THR A 106 -18.64 -9.81 -5.94
CA THR A 106 -18.51 -9.52 -4.49
C THR A 106 -17.53 -10.39 -3.69
N GLU A 107 -17.03 -11.48 -4.27
CA GLU A 107 -16.23 -12.51 -3.60
C GLU A 107 -14.75 -12.49 -4.00
N ARG A 108 -14.39 -11.81 -5.10
CA ARG A 108 -12.98 -11.63 -5.46
C ARG A 108 -12.46 -10.37 -4.77
N ARG A 109 -11.72 -10.56 -3.65
CA ARG A 109 -10.72 -9.58 -3.17
C ARG A 109 -10.09 -8.96 -4.41
N SER A 110 -10.25 -7.64 -4.57
CA SER A 110 -9.96 -6.88 -5.79
C SER A 110 -8.80 -7.49 -6.56
N ALA A 111 -9.09 -8.11 -7.72
CA ALA A 111 -8.09 -8.77 -8.55
C ALA A 111 -7.14 -7.70 -9.09
N THR A 112 -6.14 -7.37 -8.28
CA THR A 112 -5.04 -6.49 -8.61
C THR A 112 -4.18 -7.23 -9.62
N ASP A 113 -3.83 -6.58 -10.73
CA ASP A 113 -2.79 -7.11 -11.61
C ASP A 113 -1.44 -6.98 -10.91
N TRP A 114 -1.06 -8.04 -10.20
CA TRP A 114 0.17 -8.09 -9.39
C TRP A 114 1.42 -7.79 -10.21
N ARG A 115 1.48 -8.25 -11.46
CA ARG A 115 2.63 -7.99 -12.32
C ARG A 115 2.71 -6.52 -12.66
N LEU A 116 1.59 -5.89 -13.01
CA LEU A 116 1.55 -4.45 -13.27
C LEU A 116 1.98 -3.64 -12.04
N VAL A 117 1.46 -4.00 -10.86
CA VAL A 117 1.76 -3.26 -9.63
C VAL A 117 3.21 -3.41 -9.21
N LEU A 118 3.71 -4.64 -9.17
CA LEU A 118 5.09 -4.90 -8.76
C LEU A 118 6.08 -4.27 -9.75
N ASN A 119 5.82 -4.37 -11.06
CA ASN A 119 6.66 -3.70 -12.07
C ASN A 119 6.68 -2.18 -11.89
N TRP A 120 5.53 -1.57 -11.62
CA TRP A 120 5.47 -0.14 -11.31
C TRP A 120 6.25 0.17 -10.03
N MET A 121 6.11 -0.62 -8.97
CA MET A 121 6.82 -0.41 -7.71
C MET A 121 8.34 -0.50 -7.91
N PHE A 122 8.82 -1.49 -8.67
CA PHE A 122 10.24 -1.64 -8.99
C PHE A 122 10.77 -0.42 -9.76
N ALA A 123 10.01 0.03 -10.77
CA ALA A 123 10.36 1.22 -11.55
C ALA A 123 10.37 2.49 -10.67
N ALA A 124 9.41 2.65 -9.77
CA ALA A 124 9.30 3.80 -8.88
C ALA A 124 10.45 3.86 -7.84
N THR A 125 10.90 2.70 -7.35
CA THR A 125 12.00 2.65 -6.36
C THR A 125 13.39 2.51 -6.95
N GLY A 126 13.51 2.28 -8.26
CA GLY A 126 14.78 2.02 -8.95
C GLY A 126 15.50 0.77 -8.43
N ARG A 127 14.74 -0.19 -7.91
CA ARG A 127 15.20 -1.40 -7.22
C ARG A 127 14.20 -2.51 -7.45
#